data_AF-A0AAD8N1N2-F1
#
_entry.id   AF-A0AAD8N1N2-F1
#
_cell.length_a   1.000
_cell.length_b   1.000
_cell.length_c   1.000
_cell.angle_alpha   90.00
_cell.angle_beta   90.00
_cell.angle_gamma   90.00
#
_symmetry.space_group_name_H-M   'P 1'
#
loop_
_entity.id
_entity.type
_entity.pdbx_description
1 polymer ?
#
loop_
_entity_poly.entity_id
_entity_poly.type
_entity_poly.pdbx_seq_one_letter_code
_entity_poly.pdbx_strand_id
1 'polypeptide(L)'
;MTGLKINFQKSSVDGYGSVKEELPRWANNLGCQVGNDNLKYLGAVLGDSPSSLAYWSPLVNKFNAKLKTWDTSSVLMANRLVLLKTTLDSIPNFWFNLFKIPSGIIQKLERIRKYFLWGEYSGGTSVKKEVTSSGGTRGGREGA
;
A
#
# COMPACT_ATOMS: atom_id res chain seq x y z
N MET A 1 -24.69 -32.25 3.19
CA MET A 1 -23.43 -31.93 3.91
C MET A 1 -22.44 -31.37 2.91
N THR A 2 -21.68 -30.32 3.24
CA THR A 2 -20.89 -29.53 2.28
C THR A 2 -19.55 -30.16 1.85
N GLY A 3 -19.13 -31.32 2.39
CA GLY A 3 -17.89 -31.99 2.00
C GLY A 3 -16.59 -31.22 2.29
N LEU A 4 -16.69 -30.06 2.94
CA LEU A 4 -15.56 -29.20 3.28
C LEU A 4 -14.85 -29.70 4.53
N LYS A 5 -13.51 -29.64 4.52
CA LYS A 5 -12.65 -29.99 5.65
C LYS A 5 -11.88 -28.76 6.12
N ILE A 6 -11.85 -28.54 7.44
CA ILE A 6 -11.10 -27.44 8.06
C ILE A 6 -9.60 -27.66 7.89
N ASN A 7 -8.87 -26.59 7.56
CA ASN A 7 -7.41 -26.60 7.53
C ASN A 7 -6.87 -26.03 8.86
N PHE A 8 -6.52 -26.90 9.79
CA PHE A 8 -6.01 -26.51 11.12
C PHE A 8 -4.62 -25.85 11.09
N GLN A 9 -3.85 -25.99 10.01
CA GLN A 9 -2.57 -25.26 9.86
C GLN A 9 -2.78 -23.77 9.55
N LYS A 10 -3.93 -23.42 8.96
CA LYS A 10 -4.30 -22.04 8.62
C LYS A 10 -5.36 -21.45 9.54
N SER A 11 -5.89 -22.24 10.46
CA SER A 11 -6.93 -21.84 11.39
C SER A 11 -6.31 -21.55 12.76
N SER A 12 -6.57 -20.37 13.28
CA SER A 12 -6.18 -19.96 14.62
C SER A 12 -7.34 -19.25 15.30
N VAL A 13 -7.32 -19.22 16.64
CA VAL A 13 -8.24 -18.40 17.43
C VAL A 13 -7.46 -17.24 18.01
N ASP A 14 -7.93 -16.03 17.71
CA ASP A 14 -7.36 -14.78 18.17
C ASP A 14 -8.40 -14.00 18.98
N GLY A 15 -7.93 -13.26 19.99
CA GLY A 15 -8.80 -12.57 20.94
C GLY A 15 -8.22 -11.22 21.36
N TYR A 16 -9.11 -10.27 21.63
CA TYR A 16 -8.76 -8.93 22.06
C TYR A 16 -9.22 -8.67 23.50
N GLY A 17 -8.43 -7.90 24.25
CA GLY A 17 -8.76 -7.49 25.61
C GLY A 17 -8.85 -8.66 26.60
N SER A 18 -9.88 -8.66 27.45
CA SER A 18 -10.09 -9.65 28.51
C SER A 18 -10.41 -11.07 28.00
N VAL A 19 -10.72 -11.23 26.71
CA VAL A 19 -10.99 -12.55 26.10
C VAL A 19 -9.73 -13.41 26.00
N LYS A 20 -8.53 -12.81 26.12
CA LYS A 20 -7.26 -13.52 26.00
C LYS A 20 -7.06 -14.65 27.00
N GLU A 21 -7.67 -14.55 28.18
CA GLU A 21 -7.58 -15.58 29.23
C GLU A 21 -8.28 -16.88 28.83
N GLU A 22 -9.34 -16.81 28.02
CA GLU A 22 -10.12 -17.97 27.55
C GLU A 22 -9.58 -18.56 26.22
N LEU A 23 -8.65 -17.88 25.55
CA LEU A 23 -8.10 -18.31 24.24
C LEU A 23 -7.55 -19.74 24.24
N PRO A 24 -6.73 -20.17 25.23
CA PRO A 24 -6.19 -21.54 25.23
C PRO A 24 -7.28 -22.59 25.34
N ARG A 25 -8.35 -22.30 26.11
CA ARG A 25 -9.49 -23.20 26.27
C ARG A 25 -10.25 -23.36 24.95
N TRP A 26 -10.49 -22.25 24.24
CA TRP A 26 -11.19 -22.28 22.95
C TRP A 26 -10.36 -22.95 21.86
N ALA A 27 -9.06 -22.68 21.82
CA ALA A 27 -8.12 -23.32 20.91
C ALA A 27 -8.10 -24.84 21.10
N ASN A 28 -8.07 -25.32 22.34
CA ASN A 28 -8.16 -26.75 22.67
C ASN A 28 -9.49 -27.36 22.22
N ASN A 29 -10.62 -26.69 22.46
CA ASN A 29 -11.93 -27.18 22.06
C ASN A 29 -12.09 -27.26 20.53
N LEU A 30 -11.51 -26.31 19.81
CA LEU A 30 -11.57 -26.22 18.36
C LEU A 30 -10.47 -27.05 17.66
N GLY A 31 -9.48 -27.55 18.40
CA GLY A 31 -8.34 -28.29 17.84
C GLY A 31 -7.42 -27.42 16.97
N CYS A 32 -7.38 -26.12 17.21
CA CYS A 32 -6.57 -25.16 16.46
C CYS A 32 -5.59 -24.43 17.37
N GLN A 33 -4.70 -23.64 16.76
CA GLN A 33 -3.65 -22.91 17.48
C GLN A 33 -4.21 -21.60 18.06
N VAL A 34 -3.68 -21.17 19.21
CA VAL A 34 -3.87 -19.78 19.65
C VAL A 34 -3.07 -18.90 18.69
N GLY A 35 -3.72 -17.92 18.09
CA GLY A 35 -3.07 -17.01 17.16
C GLY A 35 -2.25 -15.95 17.88
N ASN A 36 -1.59 -15.12 17.08
CA ASN A 36 -0.77 -14.03 17.58
C ASN A 36 -1.65 -12.78 17.62
N ASP A 37 -1.49 -11.95 18.66
CA ASP A 37 -2.17 -10.66 18.92
C ASP A 37 -2.37 -9.71 17.71
N ASN A 38 -1.73 -9.98 16.58
CA ASN A 38 -1.90 -9.29 15.30
C ASN A 38 -2.67 -10.19 14.31
N LEU A 39 -3.99 -10.32 14.48
CA LEU A 39 -4.85 -11.05 13.56
C LEU A 39 -4.77 -10.41 12.17
N LYS A 40 -4.19 -11.09 11.17
CA LYS A 40 -4.08 -10.56 9.81
C LYS A 40 -5.23 -11.06 8.95
N TYR A 41 -6.09 -10.15 8.50
CA TYR A 41 -7.18 -10.46 7.57
C TYR A 41 -7.09 -9.60 6.31
N LEU A 42 -7.02 -10.25 5.14
CA LEU A 42 -6.88 -9.61 3.83
C LEU A 42 -5.69 -8.60 3.74
N GLY A 43 -4.69 -8.82 4.60
CA GLY A 43 -3.48 -8.00 4.71
C GLY A 43 -3.59 -6.80 5.67
N ALA A 44 -4.78 -6.54 6.24
CA ALA A 44 -4.96 -5.61 7.34
C ALA A 44 -4.73 -6.35 8.67
N VAL A 45 -4.04 -5.71 9.62
CA VAL A 45 -3.89 -6.25 10.98
C VAL A 45 -5.10 -5.78 11.79
N LEU A 46 -5.91 -6.69 12.28
CA LEU A 46 -7.07 -6.38 13.09
C LEU A 46 -6.60 -6.13 14.51
N GLY A 47 -6.81 -4.89 14.96
CA GLY A 47 -6.64 -4.40 16.33
C GLY A 47 -5.29 -3.78 16.68
N ASP A 48 -4.46 -3.49 15.66
CA ASP A 48 -3.54 -2.36 15.74
C ASP A 48 -4.30 -1.07 15.40
N SER A 49 -3.81 0.08 15.85
CA SER A 49 -4.56 1.34 15.72
C SER A 49 -4.48 1.88 14.28
N PRO A 50 -5.62 1.99 13.56
CA PRO A 50 -5.63 2.51 12.19
C PRO A 50 -5.34 4.03 12.13
N SER A 51 -5.27 4.70 13.28
CA SER A 51 -4.83 6.09 13.41
C SER A 51 -3.34 6.26 13.14
N SER A 52 -2.52 5.23 13.38
CA SER A 52 -1.08 5.28 13.14
C SER A 52 -0.76 5.23 11.65
N LEU A 53 0.15 6.09 11.17
CA LEU A 53 0.63 6.04 9.79
C LEU A 53 1.37 4.73 9.48
N ALA A 54 1.99 4.12 10.48
CA ALA A 54 2.74 2.87 10.33
C ALA A 54 1.82 1.70 9.90
N TYR A 55 0.59 1.69 10.40
CA TYR A 55 -0.45 0.71 10.09
C TYR A 55 -0.71 0.57 8.58
N TRP A 56 -0.61 1.68 7.85
CA TRP A 56 -0.92 1.76 6.42
C TRP A 56 0.29 1.44 5.52
N SER A 57 1.46 1.16 6.08
CA SER A 57 2.66 0.81 5.32
C SER A 57 2.48 -0.39 4.38
N PRO A 58 1.79 -1.50 4.78
CA PRO A 58 1.52 -2.62 3.89
C PRO A 58 0.71 -2.22 2.66
N LEU A 59 -0.26 -1.30 2.81
CA LEU A 59 -1.05 -0.79 1.71
C LEU A 59 -0.18 0.00 0.71
N VAL A 60 0.65 0.90 1.21
CA VAL A 60 1.58 1.68 0.38
C VAL A 60 2.57 0.77 -0.34
N ASN A 61 3.05 -0.29 0.32
CA ASN A 61 3.95 -1.27 -0.27
C ASN A 61 3.26 -2.06 -1.39
N LYS A 62 1.98 -2.45 -1.21
CA LYS A 62 1.19 -3.09 -2.28
C LYS A 62 1.03 -2.18 -3.50
N PHE A 63 0.76 -0.89 -3.29
CA PHE A 63 0.70 0.10 -4.36
C PHE A 63 2.02 0.16 -5.13
N ASN A 64 3.14 0.32 -4.41
CA ASN A 64 4.45 0.39 -5.03
C ASN A 64 4.83 -0.90 -5.77
N ALA A 65 4.52 -2.06 -5.20
CA ALA A 65 4.77 -3.34 -5.86
C ALA A 65 4.01 -3.46 -7.18
N LYS A 66 2.75 -3.02 -7.23
CA LYS A 66 1.95 -3.02 -8.47
C LYS A 66 2.47 -2.01 -9.50
N LEU A 67 2.84 -0.81 -9.07
CA LEU A 67 3.41 0.18 -9.97
C LEU A 67 4.77 -0.25 -10.53
N LYS A 68 5.61 -0.92 -9.73
CA LYS A 68 6.89 -1.50 -10.18
C LYS A 68 6.72 -2.57 -11.25
N THR A 69 5.61 -3.31 -11.24
CA THR A 69 5.35 -4.31 -12.29
C THR A 69 4.98 -3.69 -13.64
N TRP A 70 4.65 -2.40 -13.68
CA TRP A 70 4.37 -1.70 -14.93
C TRP A 70 5.58 -0.87 -15.31
N ASP A 71 6.17 -1.20 -16.45
CA ASP A 71 7.16 -0.34 -17.07
C ASP A 71 6.46 0.97 -17.50
N THR A 72 6.73 2.05 -16.77
CA THR A 72 6.19 3.36 -17.10
C THR A 72 6.60 3.79 -18.49
N SER A 73 7.77 3.39 -18.98
CA SER A 73 8.35 3.86 -20.25
C SER A 73 7.56 3.38 -21.48
N SER A 74 6.94 2.20 -21.41
CA SER A 74 6.20 1.58 -22.51
C SER A 74 4.69 1.87 -22.51
N VAL A 75 4.16 2.53 -21.48
CA VAL A 75 2.73 2.81 -21.36
C VAL A 75 2.41 4.27 -21.72
N LEU A 76 1.54 4.45 -22.72
CA LEU A 76 1.00 5.76 -23.10
C LEU A 76 0.26 6.45 -21.93
N MET A 77 0.32 7.77 -21.86
CA MET A 77 -0.27 8.58 -20.78
C MET A 77 -1.75 8.26 -20.51
N ALA A 78 -2.58 8.14 -21.56
CA ALA A 78 -3.99 7.78 -21.44
C ALA A 78 -4.18 6.40 -20.78
N ASN A 79 -3.36 5.43 -21.19
CA ASN A 79 -3.40 4.08 -20.63
C ASN A 79 -2.94 4.07 -19.17
N ARG A 80 -1.95 4.90 -18.79
CA ARG A 80 -1.53 5.06 -17.39
C ARG A 80 -2.68 5.54 -16.51
N LEU A 81 -3.48 6.49 -16.97
CA LEU A 81 -4.66 6.98 -16.22
C LEU A 81 -5.70 5.87 -16.03
N VAL A 82 -6.01 5.11 -17.09
CA VAL A 82 -6.95 3.98 -17.02
C VAL A 82 -6.43 2.88 -16.09
N LEU A 83 -5.13 2.56 -16.16
CA LEU A 83 -4.48 1.61 -15.25
C LEU A 83 -4.63 2.08 -13.81
N LEU A 84 -4.25 3.31 -13.48
CA LEU A 84 -4.39 3.88 -12.14
C LEU A 84 -5.82 3.73 -11.62
N LYS A 85 -6.82 4.10 -12.42
CA LYS A 85 -8.23 4.07 -12.02
C LYS A 85 -8.75 2.64 -11.81
N THR A 86 -8.43 1.71 -12.69
CA THR A 86 -8.98 0.34 -12.61
C THR A 86 -8.31 -0.51 -11.54
N THR A 87 -7.01 -0.31 -11.32
CA THR A 87 -6.21 -1.18 -10.45
C THR A 87 -5.87 -0.53 -9.11
N LEU A 88 -5.43 0.73 -9.07
CA LEU A 88 -5.07 1.36 -7.80
C LEU A 88 -6.28 1.81 -6.99
N ASP A 89 -7.44 2.05 -7.60
CA ASP A 89 -8.66 2.34 -6.82
C ASP A 89 -9.25 1.08 -6.18
N SER A 90 -9.01 -0.11 -6.76
CA SER A 90 -9.53 -1.37 -6.22
C SER A 90 -8.68 -1.94 -5.07
N ILE A 91 -7.36 -1.71 -5.07
CA ILE A 91 -6.44 -2.19 -4.02
C ILE A 91 -6.81 -1.73 -2.59
N PRO A 92 -7.05 -0.43 -2.32
CA PRO A 92 -7.30 0.05 -0.97
C PRO A 92 -8.77 -0.07 -0.56
N ASN A 93 -9.68 -0.42 -1.47
CA ASN A 93 -11.12 -0.33 -1.25
C ASN A 93 -11.56 -1.10 0.00
N PHE A 94 -10.97 -2.28 0.23
CA PHE A 94 -11.18 -3.05 1.45
C PHE A 94 -10.77 -2.28 2.73
N TRP A 95 -9.61 -1.62 2.72
CA TRP A 95 -9.09 -0.90 3.89
C TRP A 95 -9.93 0.34 4.20
N PHE A 96 -10.42 1.01 3.15
CA PHE A 96 -11.23 2.22 3.25
C PHE A 96 -12.65 1.93 3.77
N ASN A 97 -13.19 0.76 3.47
CA ASN A 97 -14.47 0.31 4.02
C ASN A 97 -14.39 -0.06 5.52
N LEU A 98 -13.20 -0.45 6.00
CA LEU A 98 -13.03 -0.85 7.40
C LEU A 98 -12.63 0.30 8.33
N PHE A 99 -11.84 1.26 7.85
CA PHE A 99 -11.21 2.26 8.70
C PHE A 99 -11.29 3.66 8.13
N LYS A 100 -11.39 4.66 9.01
CA LYS A 100 -11.23 6.06 8.63
C LYS A 100 -9.78 6.34 8.23
N ILE A 101 -9.59 6.86 7.02
CA ILE A 101 -8.26 7.06 6.45
C ILE A 101 -7.61 8.34 7.01
N PRO A 102 -6.37 8.30 7.50
CA PRO A 102 -5.61 9.50 7.84
C PRO A 102 -5.28 10.33 6.60
N SER A 103 -5.40 11.65 6.69
CA SER A 103 -5.08 12.57 5.58
C SER A 103 -3.64 12.41 5.06
N GLY A 104 -2.69 12.09 5.93
CA GLY A 104 -1.30 11.84 5.54
C GLY A 104 -1.13 10.64 4.60
N ILE A 105 -1.97 9.60 4.73
CA ILE A 105 -1.95 8.44 3.83
C ILE A 105 -2.56 8.79 2.49
N ILE A 106 -3.67 9.54 2.47
CA ILE A 106 -4.28 10.03 1.23
C ILE A 106 -3.26 10.82 0.42
N GLN A 107 -2.59 11.80 1.05
CA GLN A 107 -1.56 12.60 0.39
C GLN A 107 -0.40 11.75 -0.15
N LYS A 108 0.02 10.72 0.60
CA LYS A 108 1.09 9.82 0.16
C LYS A 108 0.69 9.00 -1.07
N LEU A 109 -0.54 8.47 -1.08
CA LEU A 109 -1.08 7.74 -2.22
C LEU A 109 -1.27 8.64 -3.46
N GLU A 110 -1.75 9.87 -3.28
CA GLU A 110 -1.87 10.85 -4.37
C GLU A 110 -0.51 11.21 -5.00
N ARG A 111 0.53 11.40 -4.17
CA ARG A 111 1.89 11.65 -4.68
C ARG A 111 2.37 10.49 -5.56
N ILE A 112 2.19 9.25 -5.09
CA ILE A 112 2.56 8.05 -5.85
C ILE A 112 1.82 8.00 -7.19
N ARG A 113 0.51 8.28 -7.21
CA ARG A 113 -0.29 8.35 -8.44
C ARG A 113 0.23 9.41 -9.41
N LYS A 114 0.55 10.60 -8.91
CA LYS A 114 1.11 11.71 -9.71
C LYS A 114 2.45 11.31 -10.33
N TYR A 115 3.38 10.76 -9.56
CA TYR A 115 4.68 10.34 -10.09
C TYR A 115 4.55 9.27 -11.18
N PHE A 116 3.68 8.28 -10.99
CA PHE A 116 3.44 7.26 -12.01
C PHE A 116 2.83 7.85 -13.29
N LEU A 117 1.84 8.73 -13.15
CA LEU A 117 1.18 9.36 -14.27
C LEU A 117 2.20 10.15 -15.12
N TRP A 118 3.02 10.99 -14.49
CA TRP A 118 4.03 11.81 -15.16
C TRP A 118 5.30 11.06 -15.60
N GLY A 119 5.41 9.75 -15.33
CA GLY A 119 6.57 8.95 -15.72
C GLY A 119 7.82 9.20 -14.88
N GLU A 120 7.68 9.90 -13.75
CA GLU A 120 8.76 10.18 -12.80
C GLU A 120 8.85 9.11 -11.69
N TYR A 121 8.15 7.99 -11.86
CA TYR A 121 8.11 6.92 -10.86
C TYR A 121 9.39 6.07 -10.92
N SER A 122 10.39 6.46 -10.15
CA SER A 122 11.66 5.73 -9.98
C SER A 122 11.64 4.80 -8.76
N GLY A 123 10.72 3.83 -8.74
CA GLY A 123 10.83 2.65 -7.87
C GLY A 123 10.93 2.89 -6.34
N GLY A 124 10.54 4.06 -5.83
CA GLY A 124 10.53 4.39 -4.40
C GLY A 124 11.67 5.30 -3.92
N THR A 125 12.56 5.77 -4.81
CA THR A 125 13.58 6.75 -4.44
C THR A 125 13.20 8.12 -4.99
N SER A 126 12.95 9.08 -4.10
CA SER A 126 12.77 10.48 -4.48
C SER A 126 14.03 10.98 -5.19
N VAL A 127 14.00 11.07 -6.52
CA VAL A 127 15.04 11.79 -7.26
C VAL A 127 14.83 13.27 -6.97
N LYS A 128 15.71 13.85 -6.14
CA LYS A 128 15.90 15.30 -6.11
C LYS A 128 16.40 15.67 -7.50
N LYS A 129 15.57 16.34 -8.31
CA LYS A 129 16.06 16.98 -9.53
C LYS A 129 16.97 18.13 -9.08
N GLU A 130 18.29 17.94 -9.20
CA GLU A 130 19.22 19.07 -9.23
C GLU A 130 18.89 19.89 -10.47
N VAL A 131 18.62 21.18 -10.26
CA VAL A 131 18.47 22.15 -11.34
C VAL A 131 19.87 22.45 -11.86
N THR A 132 20.32 21.73 -12.89
CA THR A 132 21.48 22.14 -13.68
C THR A 132 21.07 23.29 -14.59
N SER A 133 21.33 24.52 -14.11
CA SER A 133 21.36 25.72 -14.94
C SER A 133 22.56 25.65 -15.89
N SER A 134 22.39 25.08 -17.09
CA SER A 134 23.33 25.24 -18.21
C SER A 134 23.06 26.56 -18.94
N GLY A 135 24.13 27.33 -19.11
CA GLY A 135 24.10 28.76 -19.44
C GLY A 135 23.90 29.13 -20.91
N GLY A 136 23.63 30.41 -21.12
CA GLY A 136 23.59 31.05 -22.44
C GLY A 136 24.56 32.23 -22.50
N THR A 137 25.80 31.97 -22.91
CA THR A 137 26.78 32.97 -23.31
C THR A 137 26.34 33.58 -24.64
N ARG A 138 26.04 34.89 -24.69
CA ARG A 138 25.79 35.59 -25.95
C ARG A 138 26.84 36.68 -26.14
N GLY A 139 27.89 36.32 -26.87
CA GLY A 139 28.82 37.29 -27.45
C GLY A 139 28.11 38.11 -28.53
N GLY A 140 28.39 39.41 -28.57
CA GLY A 140 27.99 40.33 -29.62
C GLY A 140 29.04 41.44 -29.70
N ARG A 141 29.86 41.36 -30.74
CA ARG A 141 30.88 42.33 -31.18
C ARG A 141 30.23 43.23 -32.25
N GLU A 142 30.79 44.44 -32.41
CA GLU A 142 30.55 45.52 -33.41
C GLU A 142 30.05 46.80 -32.71
N GLY A 143 30.62 47.99 -32.88
CA GLY A 143 31.53 48.50 -33.89
C GLY A 143 30.99 49.86 -34.36
N ALA A 144 31.46 50.96 -33.76
CA ALA A 144 31.51 52.33 -34.29
C ALA A 144 32.23 53.23 -33.27
#